data_AF-A0A251XU21-F1
#
_entry.id   AF-A0A251XU21-F1
#
_cell.length_a   1.000
_cell.length_b   1.000
_cell.length_c   1.000
_cell.angle_alpha   90.00
_cell.angle_beta   90.00
_cell.angle_gamma   90.00
#
_symmetry.space_group_name_H-M   'P 1'
#
loop_
_entity.id
_entity.type
_entity.pdbx_description
1 polymer ?
#
loop_
_entity_poly.entity_id
_entity_poly.type
_entity_poly.pdbx_seq_one_letter_code
_entity_poly.pdbx_strand_id
1 'polypeptide(L)'
;MQWWNDLLDALASERGTQLLSGVVVPFVAIVVAGVIAALIARGATQRILARHDREVKAAAIGMLVDAARQASVWDGLSAPERVLADRAAGEADIRIRLLPVKGAATAATWAAHEITEFKRGSGSFGFQFDAQLAEFRDRIVEWQHHPGRARKIFQGDISRWQFEDDQPTADSRAAGSSTRPQEQAAAAPVPVPWRSGSDDQPATERPVESPDEQYSPPVPYSAAANSRTAEGERR
;
A
#
# COMPACT_ATOMS: atom_id res chain seq x y z
N MET A 1 40.69 26.12 -42.10
CA MET A 1 41.59 24.96 -42.32
C MET A 1 42.97 25.23 -41.73
N GLN A 2 43.69 26.29 -42.11
CA GLN A 2 45.01 26.62 -41.53
C GLN A 2 45.00 26.86 -40.01
N TRP A 3 44.07 27.66 -39.50
CA TRP A 3 43.98 27.94 -38.05
C TRP A 3 43.79 26.68 -37.17
N TRP A 4 43.21 25.61 -37.73
CA TRP A 4 43.01 24.35 -37.04
C TRP A 4 44.31 23.53 -36.99
N ASN A 5 45.08 23.53 -38.08
CA ASN A 5 46.39 22.89 -38.11
C ASN A 5 47.41 23.65 -37.27
N ASP A 6 47.40 24.99 -37.29
CA ASP A 6 48.29 25.81 -36.46
C ASP A 6 48.04 25.59 -34.96
N LEU A 7 46.78 25.36 -34.59
CA LEU A 7 46.40 24.99 -33.22
C LEU A 7 46.91 23.59 -32.85
N LEU A 8 46.76 22.61 -33.75
CA LEU A 8 47.24 21.24 -33.53
C LEU A 8 48.77 21.17 -33.43
N ASP A 9 49.48 21.92 -34.28
CA ASP A 9 50.95 22.01 -34.25
C ASP A 9 51.44 22.73 -32.99
N ALA A 10 50.74 23.78 -32.54
CA ALA A 10 51.04 24.44 -31.27
C ALA A 10 50.78 23.51 -30.06
N LEU A 11 49.73 22.68 -30.11
CA LEU A 11 49.43 21.68 -29.07
C LEU A 11 50.45 20.53 -29.05
N ALA A 12 50.98 20.16 -30.22
CA ALA A 12 51.98 19.12 -30.39
C ALA A 12 53.43 19.59 -30.09
N SER A 13 53.67 20.89 -29.96
CA SER A 13 54.96 21.44 -29.54
C SER A 13 55.37 20.99 -28.13
N GLU A 14 56.67 20.97 -27.82
CA GLU A 14 57.24 20.56 -26.51
C GLU A 14 56.53 21.17 -25.29
N ARG A 15 56.11 22.44 -25.41
CA ARG A 15 55.44 23.19 -24.34
C ARG A 15 53.94 22.89 -24.28
N GLY A 16 53.32 22.61 -25.43
CA GLY A 16 51.93 22.16 -25.56
C GLY A 16 51.73 20.75 -24.98
N THR A 17 52.63 19.81 -25.29
CA THR A 17 52.58 18.43 -24.79
C THR A 17 52.79 18.35 -23.27
N GLN A 18 53.61 19.23 -22.70
CA GLN A 18 53.83 19.32 -21.25
C GLN A 18 52.58 19.83 -20.49
N LEU A 19 51.89 20.84 -21.03
CA LEU A 19 50.62 21.34 -20.47
C LEU A 19 49.47 20.33 -20.69
N LEU A 20 49.44 19.68 -21.85
CA LEU A 20 48.44 18.69 -22.19
C LEU A 20 48.53 17.50 -21.23
N SER A 21 49.73 16.95 -21.02
CA SER A 21 49.96 15.82 -20.12
C SER A 21 49.85 16.19 -18.64
N GLY A 22 50.33 17.37 -18.23
CA GLY A 22 50.38 17.77 -16.83
C GLY A 22 49.06 18.28 -16.25
N VAL A 23 48.19 18.89 -17.07
CA VAL A 23 46.98 19.58 -16.57
C VAL A 23 45.72 19.18 -17.34
N VAL A 24 45.76 19.17 -18.68
CA VAL A 24 44.55 18.94 -19.48
C VAL A 24 44.07 17.49 -19.38
N VAL A 25 44.96 16.53 -19.54
CA VAL A 25 44.65 15.09 -19.42
C VAL A 25 44.06 14.76 -18.04
N PRO A 26 44.67 15.13 -16.89
CA PRO A 26 44.08 14.84 -15.59
C PRO A 26 42.75 15.58 -15.38
N PHE A 27 42.61 16.82 -15.86
CA PHE A 27 41.34 17.53 -15.79
C PHE A 27 40.22 16.81 -16.55
N VAL A 28 40.47 16.43 -17.81
CA VAL A 28 39.50 15.69 -18.63
C VAL A 28 39.20 14.32 -18.01
N ALA A 29 40.22 13.64 -17.46
CA ALA A 29 40.02 12.38 -16.77
C ALA A 29 39.09 12.52 -15.57
N ILE A 30 39.24 13.58 -14.75
CA ILE A 30 38.34 13.86 -13.62
C ILE A 30 36.92 14.16 -14.11
N VAL A 31 36.77 14.96 -15.18
CA VAL A 31 35.45 15.27 -15.75
C VAL A 31 34.76 14.01 -16.27
N VAL A 32 35.46 13.19 -17.05
CA VAL A 32 34.93 11.93 -17.59
C VAL A 32 34.59 10.96 -16.46
N ALA A 33 35.46 10.82 -15.46
CA ALA A 33 35.18 10.01 -14.28
C ALA A 33 33.92 10.49 -13.53
N GLY A 34 33.77 11.81 -13.36
CA GLY A 34 32.58 12.41 -12.75
C GLY A 34 31.29 12.15 -13.55
N VAL A 35 31.34 12.26 -14.88
CA VAL A 35 30.20 11.95 -15.75
C VAL A 35 29.82 10.47 -15.65
N ILE A 36 30.80 9.56 -15.73
CA ILE A 36 30.54 8.11 -15.60
C ILE A 36 29.94 7.79 -14.23
N ALA A 37 30.52 8.34 -13.16
CA ALA A 37 30.02 8.16 -11.80
C ALA A 37 28.57 8.65 -11.66
N ALA A 38 28.25 9.82 -12.22
CA ALA A 38 26.88 10.38 -12.20
C ALA A 38 25.87 9.49 -12.95
N LEU A 39 26.27 8.92 -14.10
CA LEU A 39 25.40 8.02 -14.86
C LEU A 39 25.13 6.72 -14.12
N ILE A 40 26.15 6.14 -13.46
CA ILE A 40 25.98 4.94 -12.63
C ILE A 40 25.06 5.24 -11.43
N ALA A 41 25.30 6.35 -10.73
CA ALA A 41 24.48 6.76 -9.59
C ALA A 41 23.01 6.96 -9.98
N ARG A 42 22.76 7.61 -11.12
CA ARG A 42 21.40 7.78 -11.67
C ARG A 42 20.75 6.44 -11.99
N GLY A 43 21.47 5.55 -12.67
CA GLY A 43 20.98 4.21 -13.00
C GLY A 43 20.64 3.38 -11.77
N ALA A 44 21.51 3.39 -10.76
CA ALA A 44 21.30 2.69 -9.49
C ALA A 44 20.05 3.21 -8.75
N THR A 45 19.89 4.54 -8.66
CA THR A 45 18.75 5.17 -7.99
C THR A 45 17.43 4.80 -8.66
N GLN A 46 17.36 4.89 -9.99
CA GLN A 46 16.17 4.53 -10.76
C GLN A 46 15.83 3.05 -10.62
N ARG A 47 16.84 2.17 -10.59
CA ARG A 47 16.65 0.74 -10.39
C ARG A 47 16.10 0.40 -9.01
N ILE A 48 16.60 1.07 -7.97
CA ILE A 48 16.12 0.90 -6.58
C ILE A 48 14.66 1.36 -6.48
N LEU A 49 14.34 2.53 -7.02
CA LEU A 49 12.96 3.06 -7.00
C LEU A 49 12.00 2.11 -7.73
N ALA A 50 12.37 1.66 -8.94
CA ALA A 50 11.54 0.71 -9.69
C ALA A 50 11.38 -0.64 -8.97
N ARG A 51 12.35 -1.07 -8.16
CA ARG A 51 12.23 -2.27 -7.33
C ARG A 51 11.26 -2.04 -6.16
N HIS A 52 11.41 -0.94 -5.44
CA HIS A 52 10.49 -0.57 -4.36
C HIS A 52 9.05 -0.41 -4.86
N ASP A 53 8.83 0.22 -6.01
CA ASP A 53 7.49 0.36 -6.59
C ASP A 53 6.84 -1.00 -6.88
N ARG A 54 7.63 -1.98 -7.36
CA ARG A 54 7.15 -3.35 -7.59
C ARG A 54 6.84 -4.06 -6.28
N GLU A 55 7.71 -3.91 -5.28
CA GLU A 55 7.53 -4.51 -3.95
C GLU A 55 6.29 -3.95 -3.24
N VAL A 56 6.07 -2.63 -3.27
CA VAL A 56 4.88 -1.97 -2.69
C VAL A 56 3.60 -2.46 -3.36
N LYS A 57 3.59 -2.57 -4.70
CA LYS A 57 2.43 -3.09 -5.45
C LYS A 57 2.17 -4.56 -5.12
N ALA A 58 3.21 -5.40 -5.11
CA ALA A 58 3.08 -6.82 -4.80
C ALA A 58 2.60 -7.04 -3.35
N ALA A 59 3.13 -6.26 -2.39
CA ALA A 59 2.69 -6.31 -1.01
C ALA A 59 1.21 -5.92 -0.87
N ALA A 60 0.78 -4.82 -1.50
CA ALA A 60 -0.61 -4.39 -1.48
C ALA A 60 -1.56 -5.46 -2.04
N ILE A 61 -1.20 -6.07 -3.17
CA ILE A 61 -1.98 -7.17 -3.77
C ILE A 61 -1.98 -8.39 -2.86
N GLY A 62 -0.84 -8.74 -2.25
CA GLY A 62 -0.73 -9.85 -1.31
C GLY A 62 -1.65 -9.69 -0.10
N MET A 63 -1.69 -8.51 0.51
CA MET A 63 -2.62 -8.21 1.61
C MET A 63 -4.09 -8.27 1.18
N LEU A 64 -4.41 -7.81 -0.03
CA LEU A 64 -5.78 -7.90 -0.55
C LEU A 64 -6.23 -9.35 -0.76
N VAL A 65 -5.34 -10.18 -1.32
CA VAL A 65 -5.61 -11.61 -1.54
C VAL A 65 -5.70 -12.36 -0.20
N ASP A 66 -4.87 -12.01 0.78
CA ASP A 66 -4.98 -12.58 2.12
C ASP A 66 -6.31 -12.22 2.81
N ALA A 67 -6.73 -10.96 2.70
CA ALA A 67 -8.04 -10.52 3.19
C ALA A 67 -9.20 -11.28 2.50
N ALA A 68 -9.12 -11.50 1.18
CA ALA A 68 -10.10 -12.31 0.45
C ALA A 68 -10.14 -13.76 0.93
N ARG A 69 -8.99 -14.36 1.26
CA ARG A 69 -8.91 -15.70 1.82
C ARG A 69 -9.49 -15.78 3.24
N GLN A 70 -9.31 -14.76 4.06
CA GLN A 70 -9.95 -14.70 5.39
C GLN A 70 -11.48 -14.54 5.25
N ALA A 71 -11.94 -13.78 4.26
CA ALA A 71 -13.34 -13.64 3.94
C ALA A 71 -14.00 -14.96 3.49
N SER A 72 -13.29 -15.83 2.76
CA SER A 72 -13.87 -17.11 2.33
C SER A 72 -14.15 -18.09 3.47
N VAL A 73 -13.49 -17.93 4.62
CA VAL A 73 -13.70 -18.78 5.82
C VAL A 73 -14.49 -18.05 6.92
N TRP A 74 -15.13 -16.94 6.58
CA TRP A 74 -15.76 -16.01 7.52
C TRP A 74 -16.71 -16.67 8.55
N ASP A 75 -17.54 -17.61 8.11
CA ASP A 75 -18.50 -18.30 8.99
C ASP A 75 -17.82 -19.15 10.06
N GLY A 76 -16.64 -19.72 9.75
CA GLY A 76 -15.83 -20.49 10.69
C GLY A 76 -15.00 -19.66 11.66
N LEU A 77 -14.88 -18.34 11.45
CA LEU A 77 -14.15 -17.44 12.34
C LEU A 77 -14.97 -17.10 13.59
N SER A 78 -14.29 -17.04 14.74
CA SER A 78 -14.87 -16.50 15.98
C SER A 78 -15.09 -14.98 15.89
N ALA A 79 -15.93 -14.42 16.77
CA ALA A 79 -16.17 -12.98 16.83
C ALA A 79 -14.90 -12.10 16.91
N PRO A 80 -13.90 -12.39 17.77
CA PRO A 80 -12.67 -11.59 17.78
C PRO A 80 -11.84 -11.73 16.49
N GLU A 81 -11.80 -12.92 15.86
CA GLU A 81 -11.09 -13.12 14.59
C GLU A 81 -11.74 -12.36 13.44
N ARG A 82 -13.08 -12.29 13.42
CA ARG A 82 -13.83 -11.49 12.44
C ARG A 82 -13.46 -10.00 12.48
N VAL A 83 -13.26 -9.44 13.68
CA VAL A 83 -12.83 -8.04 13.84
C VAL A 83 -11.42 -7.82 13.28
N LEU A 84 -10.50 -8.77 13.51
CA LEU A 84 -9.15 -8.71 12.96
C LEU A 84 -9.15 -8.83 11.43
N ALA A 85 -9.96 -9.74 10.89
CA ALA A 85 -10.13 -9.92 9.45
C ALA A 85 -10.71 -8.66 8.78
N ASP A 86 -11.72 -8.03 9.39
CA ASP A 86 -12.28 -6.77 8.88
C ASP A 86 -11.25 -5.63 8.90
N ARG A 87 -10.43 -5.54 9.96
CA ARG A 87 -9.33 -4.56 10.00
C ARG A 87 -8.30 -4.82 8.89
N ALA A 88 -7.93 -6.07 8.66
CA ALA A 88 -6.99 -6.46 7.61
C ALA A 88 -7.55 -6.13 6.21
N ALA A 89 -8.85 -6.39 5.98
CA ALA A 89 -9.53 -6.02 4.74
C ALA A 89 -9.56 -4.50 4.53
N GLY A 90 -9.84 -3.73 5.59
CA GLY A 90 -9.80 -2.27 5.54
C GLY A 90 -8.40 -1.70 5.25
N GLU A 91 -7.36 -2.27 5.85
CA GLU A 91 -5.98 -1.88 5.57
C GLU A 91 -5.59 -2.20 4.12
N ALA A 92 -5.98 -3.36 3.61
CA ALA A 92 -5.74 -3.75 2.23
C ALA A 92 -6.45 -2.81 1.24
N ASP A 93 -7.71 -2.46 1.46
CA ASP A 93 -8.46 -1.50 0.63
C ASP A 93 -7.76 -0.14 0.57
N ILE A 94 -7.36 0.42 1.73
CA ILE A 94 -6.64 1.70 1.80
C ILE A 94 -5.34 1.62 1.00
N ARG A 95 -4.54 0.56 1.20
CA ARG A 95 -3.25 0.41 0.50
C ARG A 95 -3.45 0.33 -1.02
N ILE A 96 -4.48 -0.37 -1.50
CA ILE A 96 -4.79 -0.45 -2.93
C ILE A 96 -5.17 0.93 -3.47
N ARG A 97 -6.02 1.69 -2.75
CA ARG A 97 -6.43 3.05 -3.18
C ARG A 97 -5.27 4.04 -3.26
N LEU A 98 -4.27 3.88 -2.39
CA LEU A 98 -3.08 4.71 -2.36
C LEU A 98 -2.03 4.34 -3.42
N LEU A 99 -2.20 3.22 -4.13
CA LEU A 99 -1.26 2.84 -5.18
C LEU A 99 -1.27 3.86 -6.33
N PRO A 100 -0.09 4.26 -6.86
CA PRO A 100 0.02 5.12 -8.04
C PRO A 100 -0.23 4.32 -9.33
N VAL A 101 -1.41 3.69 -9.44
CA VAL A 101 -1.82 2.86 -10.57
C VAL A 101 -3.17 3.33 -11.09
N LYS A 102 -3.31 3.39 -12.41
CA LYS A 102 -4.56 3.83 -13.04
C LYS A 102 -5.72 2.92 -12.62
N GLY A 103 -6.79 3.53 -12.11
CA GLY A 103 -7.98 2.79 -11.68
C GLY A 103 -7.85 2.10 -10.32
N ALA A 104 -6.86 2.45 -9.49
CA ALA A 104 -6.71 1.95 -8.12
C ALA A 104 -8.02 2.03 -7.31
N ALA A 105 -8.68 3.18 -7.29
CA ALA A 105 -9.96 3.34 -6.58
C ALA A 105 -11.08 2.43 -7.13
N THR A 106 -11.10 2.21 -8.45
CA THR A 106 -12.06 1.30 -9.09
C THR A 106 -11.76 -0.16 -8.71
N ALA A 107 -10.49 -0.57 -8.77
CA ALA A 107 -10.07 -1.92 -8.39
C ALA A 107 -10.36 -2.20 -6.91
N ALA A 108 -10.11 -1.23 -6.03
CA ALA A 108 -10.44 -1.33 -4.61
C ALA A 108 -11.95 -1.50 -4.38
N THR A 109 -12.78 -0.71 -5.08
CA THR A 109 -14.25 -0.80 -4.98
C THR A 109 -14.77 -2.14 -5.49
N TRP A 110 -14.23 -2.62 -6.63
CA TRP A 110 -14.54 -3.94 -7.16
C TRP A 110 -14.15 -5.05 -6.18
N ALA A 111 -12.93 -4.98 -5.63
CA ALA A 111 -12.43 -5.98 -4.70
C ALA A 111 -13.21 -6.00 -3.37
N ALA A 112 -13.63 -4.83 -2.86
CA ALA A 112 -14.45 -4.75 -1.66
C ALA A 112 -15.81 -5.46 -1.83
N HIS A 113 -16.40 -5.38 -3.02
CA HIS A 113 -17.62 -6.11 -3.34
C HIS A 113 -17.36 -7.62 -3.38
N GLU A 114 -16.36 -8.09 -4.11
CA GLU A 114 -15.98 -9.52 -4.18
C GLU A 114 -15.68 -10.10 -2.79
N ILE A 115 -14.94 -9.38 -1.95
CA ILE A 115 -14.67 -9.81 -0.56
C ILE A 115 -15.98 -9.92 0.24
N THR A 116 -16.95 -9.03 0.00
CA THR A 116 -18.27 -9.12 0.65
C THR A 116 -19.03 -10.35 0.16
N GLU A 117 -18.97 -10.67 -1.13
CA GLU A 117 -19.56 -11.89 -1.69
C GLU A 117 -18.89 -13.15 -1.13
N PHE A 118 -17.57 -13.14 -0.94
CA PHE A 118 -16.86 -14.23 -0.24
C PHE A 118 -17.34 -14.41 1.20
N LYS A 119 -17.57 -13.31 1.94
CA LYS A 119 -18.15 -13.39 3.30
C LYS A 119 -19.57 -13.95 3.29
N ARG A 120 -20.39 -13.58 2.30
CA ARG A 120 -21.77 -14.11 2.15
C ARG A 120 -21.75 -15.59 1.80
N GLY A 121 -20.79 -16.01 0.98
CA GLY A 121 -20.62 -17.39 0.53
C GLY A 121 -19.89 -18.32 1.50
N SER A 122 -19.20 -17.81 2.52
CA SER A 122 -18.26 -18.62 3.32
C SER A 122 -18.83 -19.92 3.92
N GLY A 123 -20.13 -19.97 4.22
CA GLY A 123 -20.79 -21.16 4.78
C GLY A 123 -21.31 -22.17 3.76
N SER A 124 -21.41 -21.80 2.47
CA SER A 124 -22.08 -22.61 1.44
C SER A 124 -21.14 -23.10 0.34
N PHE A 125 -20.08 -22.36 0.06
CA PHE A 125 -19.12 -22.70 -0.97
C PHE A 125 -18.02 -23.58 -0.35
N GLY A 126 -18.03 -24.88 -0.67
CA GLY A 126 -16.93 -25.79 -0.32
C GLY A 126 -15.73 -25.60 -1.26
N PHE A 127 -15.37 -26.65 -2.01
CA PHE A 127 -14.25 -26.67 -2.97
C PHE A 127 -14.28 -25.61 -4.10
N GLN A 128 -15.40 -24.89 -4.27
CA GLN A 128 -15.52 -23.85 -5.31
C GLN A 128 -14.79 -22.55 -4.95
N PHE A 129 -14.47 -22.33 -3.66
CA PHE A 129 -13.78 -21.11 -3.24
C PHE A 129 -12.38 -20.99 -3.82
N ASP A 130 -11.63 -22.08 -3.91
CA ASP A 130 -10.26 -22.04 -4.44
C ASP A 130 -10.24 -21.54 -5.89
N ALA A 131 -11.26 -21.90 -6.69
CA ALA A 131 -11.41 -21.42 -8.06
C ALA A 131 -11.78 -19.93 -8.11
N GLN A 132 -12.74 -19.48 -7.29
CA GLN A 132 -13.12 -18.06 -7.23
C GLN A 132 -11.99 -17.19 -6.71
N LEU A 133 -11.25 -17.65 -5.69
CA LEU A 133 -10.09 -16.95 -5.15
C LEU A 133 -8.95 -16.87 -6.17
N ALA A 134 -8.73 -17.93 -6.96
CA ALA A 134 -7.77 -17.91 -8.06
C ALA A 134 -8.16 -16.89 -9.13
N GLU A 135 -9.44 -16.86 -9.54
CA GLU A 135 -9.93 -15.87 -10.50
C GLU A 135 -9.78 -14.45 -9.95
N PHE A 136 -10.18 -14.20 -8.70
CA PHE A 136 -10.02 -12.92 -8.02
C PHE A 136 -8.56 -12.44 -8.06
N ARG A 137 -7.63 -13.31 -7.66
CA ARG A 137 -6.18 -13.02 -7.70
C ARG A 137 -5.75 -12.70 -9.12
N ASP A 138 -6.11 -13.53 -10.09
CA ASP A 138 -5.66 -13.39 -11.47
C ASP A 138 -6.19 -12.08 -12.10
N ARG A 139 -7.41 -11.66 -11.73
CA ARG A 139 -7.98 -10.37 -12.16
C ARG A 139 -7.25 -9.17 -11.55
N ILE A 140 -6.86 -9.24 -10.27
CA ILE A 140 -6.05 -8.20 -9.62
C ILE A 140 -4.63 -8.14 -10.20
N VAL A 141 -4.04 -9.30 -10.52
CA VAL A 141 -2.73 -9.38 -11.18
C VAL A 141 -2.80 -8.83 -12.61
N GLU A 142 -3.84 -9.19 -13.38
CA GLU A 142 -4.06 -8.61 -14.71
C GLU A 142 -4.30 -7.10 -14.64
N TRP A 143 -4.95 -6.59 -13.59
CA TRP A 143 -5.03 -5.15 -13.35
C TRP A 143 -3.66 -4.51 -13.08
N GLN A 144 -2.80 -5.17 -12.32
CA GLN A 144 -1.44 -4.68 -12.09
C GLN A 144 -0.64 -4.56 -13.39
N HIS A 145 -0.77 -5.54 -14.30
CA HIS A 145 -0.07 -5.56 -15.59
C HIS A 145 -0.71 -4.64 -16.63
N HIS A 146 -2.05 -4.61 -16.71
CA HIS A 146 -2.84 -3.91 -17.72
C HIS A 146 -3.94 -3.03 -17.09
N PRO A 147 -3.58 -1.99 -16.32
CA PRO A 147 -4.52 -1.26 -15.48
C PRO A 147 -5.61 -0.53 -16.28
N GLY A 148 -5.30 -0.09 -17.50
CA GLY A 148 -6.27 0.57 -18.38
C GLY A 148 -7.37 -0.37 -18.89
N ARG A 149 -7.03 -1.64 -19.17
CA ARG A 149 -7.98 -2.66 -19.63
C ARG A 149 -8.82 -3.16 -18.47
N ALA A 150 -8.16 -3.62 -17.41
CA ALA A 150 -8.84 -4.19 -16.25
C ALA A 150 -9.78 -3.18 -15.57
N ARG A 151 -9.41 -1.89 -15.50
CA ARG A 151 -10.32 -0.85 -15.01
C ARG A 151 -11.67 -0.85 -15.73
N LYS A 152 -11.70 -1.02 -17.06
CA LYS A 152 -12.96 -1.04 -17.81
C LYS A 152 -13.81 -2.26 -17.45
N ILE A 153 -13.16 -3.41 -17.27
CA ILE A 153 -13.83 -4.65 -16.85
C ILE A 153 -14.43 -4.46 -15.45
N PHE A 154 -13.65 -3.95 -14.48
CA PHE A 154 -14.15 -3.66 -13.14
C PHE A 154 -15.29 -2.64 -13.14
N GLN A 155 -15.21 -1.58 -13.95
CA GLN A 155 -16.32 -0.64 -14.10
C GLN A 155 -17.57 -1.31 -14.66
N GLY A 156 -17.42 -2.23 -15.62
CA GLY A 156 -18.52 -3.02 -16.16
C GLY A 156 -19.19 -3.87 -15.09
N ASP A 157 -18.42 -4.59 -14.28
CA ASP A 157 -18.94 -5.40 -13.18
C ASP A 157 -19.64 -4.56 -12.12
N ILE A 158 -19.01 -3.46 -11.68
CA ILE A 158 -19.63 -2.52 -10.72
C ILE A 158 -20.96 -2.00 -11.26
N SER A 159 -21.01 -1.64 -12.55
CA SER A 159 -22.25 -1.17 -13.17
C SER A 159 -23.30 -2.29 -13.19
N ARG A 160 -22.90 -3.53 -13.51
CA ARG A 160 -23.80 -4.70 -13.52
C ARG A 160 -24.44 -4.91 -12.15
N TRP A 161 -23.64 -4.91 -11.08
CA TRP A 161 -24.13 -5.10 -9.72
C TRP A 161 -25.11 -4.01 -9.29
N GLN A 162 -24.84 -2.75 -9.64
CA GLN A 162 -25.76 -1.64 -9.36
C GLN A 162 -27.13 -1.85 -10.02
N PHE A 163 -27.16 -2.37 -11.25
CA PHE A 163 -28.42 -2.69 -11.93
C PHE A 163 -29.13 -3.93 -11.36
N GLU A 164 -28.39 -4.91 -10.82
CA GLU A 164 -28.95 -6.08 -10.14
C GLU A 164 -29.60 -5.69 -8.81
N ASP A 165 -28.96 -4.80 -8.03
CA ASP A 165 -29.50 -4.27 -6.77
C ASP A 165 -30.73 -3.36 -7.00
N ASP A 166 -30.76 -2.59 -8.09
CA ASP A 166 -31.86 -1.68 -8.43
C ASP A 166 -33.11 -2.37 -9.03
N GLN A 167 -33.06 -3.67 -9.36
CA GLN A 167 -34.26 -4.39 -9.78
C GLN A 167 -35.15 -4.71 -8.57
N PRO A 168 -36.32 -4.07 -8.41
CA PRO A 168 -37.23 -4.43 -7.34
C PRO A 168 -37.72 -5.85 -7.61
N THR A 169 -37.36 -6.77 -6.71
CA THR A 169 -37.97 -8.11 -6.68
C THR A 169 -39.48 -7.94 -6.76
N ALA A 170 -40.10 -8.55 -7.77
CA ALA A 170 -41.54 -8.41 -8.03
C ALA A 170 -42.42 -8.81 -6.82
N ASP A 171 -41.84 -9.52 -5.85
CA ASP A 171 -42.44 -9.87 -4.56
C ASP A 171 -42.67 -8.69 -3.63
N SER A 172 -41.95 -7.57 -3.78
CA SER A 172 -42.14 -6.38 -2.93
C SER A 172 -43.38 -5.54 -3.31
N ARG A 173 -44.00 -5.78 -4.47
CA ARG A 173 -45.28 -5.13 -4.85
C ARG A 173 -46.51 -5.85 -4.31
N ALA A 174 -46.38 -7.10 -3.85
CA ALA A 174 -47.51 -7.87 -3.31
C ALA A 174 -47.80 -7.54 -1.82
N ALA A 175 -46.88 -6.89 -1.11
CA ALA A 175 -47.05 -6.54 0.32
C ALA A 175 -47.71 -5.17 0.56
N GLY A 176 -48.10 -4.44 -0.49
CA GLY A 176 -48.63 -3.07 -0.38
C GLY A 176 -50.15 -2.91 -0.39
N SER A 177 -50.94 -3.97 -0.49
CA SER A 177 -52.41 -3.88 -0.56
C SER A 177 -53.09 -4.51 0.64
N SER A 178 -52.99 -3.86 1.80
CA SER A 178 -53.94 -4.02 2.89
C SER A 178 -54.14 -2.71 3.64
N THR A 179 -55.22 -2.04 3.25
CA THR A 179 -56.14 -1.23 4.07
C THR A 179 -55.55 -0.25 5.09
N ARG A 180 -55.63 1.03 4.72
CA ARG A 180 -55.65 2.21 5.61
C ARG A 180 -56.95 2.23 6.44
N PRO A 181 -56.87 2.45 7.77
CA PRO A 181 -57.80 3.34 8.44
C PRO A 181 -57.15 4.72 8.64
N GLN A 182 -57.88 5.78 8.30
CA GLN A 182 -57.55 7.14 8.70
C GLN A 182 -57.75 7.26 10.22
N GLU A 183 -56.71 7.62 10.98
CA GLU A 183 -56.92 8.36 12.23
C GLU A 183 -55.75 9.31 12.54
N GLN A 184 -56.09 10.60 12.49
CA GLN A 184 -55.56 11.75 13.23
C GLN A 184 -54.09 12.19 13.07
N ALA A 185 -53.99 13.44 12.62
CA ALA A 185 -52.80 14.27 12.58
C ALA A 185 -52.22 14.48 13.99
N ALA A 186 -50.95 14.13 14.16
CA ALA A 186 -50.08 14.65 15.20
C ALA A 186 -48.79 15.16 14.53
N ALA A 187 -48.41 16.36 14.94
CA ALA A 187 -47.42 17.22 14.32
C ALA A 187 -46.03 16.58 14.14
N ALA A 188 -45.38 16.94 13.03
CA ALA A 188 -43.99 16.60 12.75
C ALA A 188 -43.04 17.10 13.84
N PRO A 189 -42.09 16.27 14.33
CA PRO A 189 -40.95 16.80 15.05
C PRO A 189 -40.03 17.53 14.07
N VAL A 190 -39.97 18.84 14.25
CA VAL A 190 -38.99 19.77 13.69
C VAL A 190 -37.58 19.23 13.98
N PRO A 191 -36.62 19.28 13.03
CA PRO A 191 -35.24 18.90 13.31
C PRO A 191 -34.66 19.78 14.42
N VAL A 192 -34.18 19.15 15.49
CA VAL A 192 -33.49 19.83 16.60
C VAL A 192 -32.14 20.33 16.08
N PRO A 193 -31.87 21.65 16.06
CA PRO A 193 -30.52 22.15 15.81
C PRO A 193 -29.63 21.74 16.98
N TRP A 194 -28.41 21.30 16.65
CA TRP A 194 -27.35 20.97 17.60
C TRP A 194 -27.29 21.98 18.74
N ARG A 195 -27.66 21.52 19.95
CA ARG A 195 -27.49 22.31 21.18
C ARG A 195 -26.00 22.26 21.52
N SER A 196 -25.30 23.38 21.36
CA SER A 196 -24.05 23.62 22.08
C SER A 196 -24.36 23.54 23.57
N GLY A 197 -24.02 22.39 24.16
CA GLY A 197 -23.99 22.23 25.61
C GLY A 197 -22.80 23.01 26.16
N SER A 198 -23.04 24.26 26.51
CA SER A 198 -22.35 24.90 27.62
C SER A 198 -22.92 24.32 28.91
N ASP A 199 -22.33 23.22 29.37
CA ASP A 199 -22.40 22.81 30.77
C ASP A 199 -20.99 22.96 31.34
N ASP A 200 -20.83 24.10 32.00
CA ASP A 200 -19.80 24.37 32.98
C ASP A 200 -20.05 23.42 34.17
N GLN A 201 -19.25 22.36 34.27
CA GLN A 201 -19.05 21.67 35.53
C GLN A 201 -17.57 21.29 35.67
N PRO A 202 -16.88 21.75 36.73
CA PRO A 202 -15.45 21.58 36.85
C PRO A 202 -15.15 20.11 37.13
N ALA A 203 -14.60 19.42 36.15
CA ALA A 203 -13.90 18.17 36.38
C ALA A 203 -12.60 18.49 37.14
N THR A 204 -12.60 18.15 38.42
CA THR A 204 -11.45 18.08 39.32
C THR A 204 -10.18 17.71 38.55
N GLU A 205 -9.19 18.61 38.58
CA GLU A 205 -7.83 18.35 38.11
C GLU A 205 -7.32 17.05 38.73
N ARG A 206 -7.25 15.99 37.93
CA ARG A 206 -6.28 14.93 38.20
C ARG A 206 -4.94 15.43 37.68
N PRO A 207 -3.90 15.49 38.52
CA PRO A 207 -2.55 15.81 38.06
C PRO A 207 -2.19 14.89 36.89
N VAL A 208 -1.81 15.51 35.78
CA VAL A 208 -1.11 14.84 34.68
C VAL A 208 0.27 14.49 35.23
N GLU A 209 0.41 13.26 35.72
CA GLU A 209 1.74 12.68 35.98
C GLU A 209 2.35 12.35 34.62
N SER A 210 3.27 13.21 34.19
CA SER A 210 4.12 13.02 33.02
C SER A 210 5.02 11.80 33.24
N PRO A 211 4.98 10.75 32.39
CA PRO A 211 6.07 9.80 32.32
C PRO A 211 7.07 10.32 31.29
N ASP A 212 7.90 11.28 31.71
CA ASP A 212 9.25 11.36 31.17
C ASP A 212 10.17 10.53 32.09
N GLU A 213 11.11 9.84 31.47
CA GLU A 213 12.20 9.03 32.08
C GLU A 213 11.85 7.63 32.61
N GLN A 214 11.79 6.65 31.70
CA GLN A 214 12.75 5.53 31.72
C GLN A 214 12.71 4.71 30.42
N TYR A 215 13.26 5.28 29.35
CA TYR A 215 13.75 4.50 28.23
C TYR A 215 15.16 4.01 28.57
N SER A 216 15.27 2.75 28.99
CA SER A 216 16.55 2.05 29.11
C SER A 216 16.78 1.26 27.81
N PRO A 217 17.76 1.62 26.95
CA PRO A 217 18.04 0.84 25.76
C PRO A 217 18.65 -0.52 26.16
N PRO A 218 18.37 -1.62 25.43
CA PRO A 218 19.05 -2.88 25.67
C PRO A 218 20.54 -2.74 25.35
N VAL A 219 21.39 -2.90 26.37
CA VAL A 219 22.83 -3.09 26.22
C VAL A 219 23.11 -4.37 25.44
N PRO A 220 23.93 -4.34 24.37
CA PRO A 220 24.41 -5.57 23.74
C PRO A 220 25.34 -6.29 24.71
N TYR A 221 25.04 -7.55 25.01
CA TYR A 221 25.95 -8.43 25.75
C TYR A 221 27.19 -8.70 24.89
N SER A 222 28.26 -7.94 25.15
CA SER A 222 29.62 -8.30 24.73
C SER A 222 30.06 -9.54 25.50
N ALA A 223 29.87 -10.72 24.92
CA ALA A 223 30.55 -11.93 25.35
C ALA A 223 31.90 -12.01 24.64
N ALA A 224 32.88 -11.25 25.14
CA ALA A 224 34.28 -11.46 24.81
C ALA A 224 35.16 -11.26 26.05
N ALA A 225 35.91 -12.32 26.33
CA ALA A 225 37.10 -12.40 27.18
C ALA A 225 36.91 -12.36 28.70
N ASN A 226 37.03 -13.54 29.32
CA ASN A 226 38.11 -13.69 30.29
C ASN A 226 39.00 -14.88 29.90
N SER A 227 40.27 -14.54 29.81
CA SER A 227 41.41 -15.33 29.37
C SER A 227 42.13 -15.97 30.56
N ARG A 228 42.79 -17.12 30.30
CA ARG A 228 43.88 -17.75 31.08
C ARG A 228 43.38 -18.38 32.40
N THR A 229 43.77 -19.58 32.83
CA THR A 229 45.11 -20.20 32.90
C THR A 229 44.95 -21.65 33.39
N ALA A 230 45.90 -22.53 33.02
CA ALA A 230 46.19 -23.91 33.47
C ALA A 230 46.21 -24.84 32.23
N GLU A 231 47.30 -25.00 31.49
CA GLU A 231 48.63 -25.50 31.90
C GLU A 231 48.54 -26.68 32.89
N GLY A 232 49.12 -27.79 32.45
CA GLY A 232 48.66 -29.13 32.83
C GLY A 232 49.15 -29.63 34.19
N GLU A 233 48.53 -30.72 34.64
CA GLU A 233 49.24 -31.70 35.46
C GLU A 233 48.53 -33.07 35.42
N ARG A 234 49.24 -34.03 34.82
CA ARG A 234 49.40 -35.44 35.22
C ARG A 234 48.27 -36.06 36.08
N ARG A 235 47.65 -37.11 35.55
CA ARG A 235 47.88 -38.51 35.95
C ARG A 235 47.16 -39.48 35.03
#